data_AF-A0A0D0A095-F1
#
_entry.id   AF-A0A0D0A095-F1
#
_cell.length_a   1.000
_cell.length_b   1.000
_cell.length_c   1.000
_cell.angle_alpha   90.00
_cell.angle_beta   90.00
_cell.angle_gamma   90.00
#
_symmetry.space_group_name_H-M   'P 1'
#
loop_
_entity.id
_entity.type
_entity.pdbx_description
1 polymer ?
#
loop_
_entity_poly.entity_id
_entity_poly.type
_entity_poly.pdbx_seq_one_letter_code
_entity_poly.pdbx_strand_id
1 'polypeptide(L)' 'MQPDKRLITPSEVYTTFKKMSDSNLHLIGLSDEYTRPEWMILTVMPIPPPPVRPSIAVL' A
#
# COMPACT_ATOMS: atom_id res chain seq x y z
N MET A 1 5.71 -27.82 -16.01
CA MET A 1 5.54 -26.51 -16.66
C MET A 1 5.30 -25.52 -15.55
N GLN A 2 6.25 -24.61 -15.27
CA GLN A 2 5.96 -23.54 -14.32
C GLN A 2 4.81 -22.72 -14.91
N PRO A 3 3.80 -22.33 -14.11
CA PRO A 3 2.74 -21.46 -14.61
C PRO A 3 3.40 -20.20 -15.17
N ASP A 4 2.97 -19.75 -16.35
CA ASP A 4 3.45 -18.53 -16.97
C ASP A 4 3.50 -17.42 -15.93
N LYS A 5 4.68 -16.79 -15.78
CA LYS A 5 4.94 -15.79 -14.74
C LYS A 5 4.19 -14.50 -15.09
N ARG A 6 2.88 -14.48 -14.83
CA ARG A 6 2.00 -13.34 -15.05
C ARG A 6 2.43 -12.20 -14.13
N LEU A 7 2.71 -11.04 -14.70
CA LEU A 7 2.94 -9.82 -13.92
C LEU A 7 1.63 -9.44 -13.22
N ILE A 8 1.73 -9.13 -11.93
CA ILE A 8 0.62 -8.63 -11.13
C ILE A 8 0.86 -7.15 -10.90
N THR A 9 -0.06 -6.32 -11.37
CA THR A 9 0.05 -4.87 -11.22
C THR A 9 -0.44 -4.40 -9.84
N PRO A 10 0.11 -3.31 -9.29
CA PRO A 10 -0.38 -2.77 -8.02
C PRO A 10 -1.87 -2.43 -8.03
N SER A 11 -2.42 -2.00 -9.17
CA SER A 11 -3.84 -1.66 -9.32
C SER A 11 -4.75 -2.89 -9.15
N GLU A 12 -4.34 -4.05 -9.68
CA GLU A 12 -5.07 -5.31 -9.51
C GLU A 12 -5.08 -5.75 -8.03
N VAL A 13 -3.94 -5.62 -7.35
CA VAL A 13 -3.83 -5.94 -5.92
C VAL A 13 -4.68 -4.98 -5.08
N TYR A 14 -4.62 -3.68 -5.37
CA TYR A 14 -5.41 -2.65 -4.68
C TYR A 14 -6.91 -2.92 -4.77
N THR A 15 -7.40 -3.27 -5.96
CA THR A 15 -8.82 -3.61 -6.18
C THR A 15 -9.21 -4.89 -5.44
N THR A 16 -8.29 -5.85 -5.35
CA THR A 16 -8.52 -7.11 -4.64
C THR A 16 -8.59 -6.89 -3.12
N PHE A 17 -7.64 -6.14 -2.55
CA PHE A 17 -7.64 -5.80 -1.12
C PHE A 17 -8.86 -4.97 -0.71
N LYS A 18 -9.31 -4.04 -1.55
CA LYS A 18 -10.54 -3.27 -1.32
C LYS A 18 -11.83 -4.10 -1.22
N LYS A 19 -11.84 -5.31 -1.78
CA LYS A 19 -13.00 -6.22 -1.77
C LYS A 19 -13.04 -7.14 -0.54
N MET A 20 -11.99 -7.12 0.28
CA MET A 20 -11.92 -7.96 1.48
C MET A 20 -12.93 -7.48 2.52
N SER A 21 -13.69 -8.40 3.11
CA SER A 21 -14.62 -8.09 4.20
C SER A 21 -13.88 -7.96 5.54
N ASP A 22 -14.46 -7.21 6.48
CA ASP A 22 -13.88 -7.01 7.81
C ASP A 22 -13.70 -8.33 8.58
N SER A 23 -14.61 -9.29 8.36
CA SER A 23 -14.47 -10.66 8.90
C SER A 23 -13.19 -11.35 8.45
N ASN A 24 -12.79 -11.15 7.18
CA ASN A 24 -11.58 -11.74 6.62
C ASN A 24 -10.35 -11.01 7.13
N LEU A 25 -10.43 -9.69 7.35
CA LEU A 25 -9.36 -8.91 7.96
C LEU A 25 -9.06 -9.40 9.38
N HIS A 26 -10.09 -9.59 10.21
CA HIS A 26 -9.90 -10.13 11.55
C HIS A 26 -9.35 -11.55 11.56
N LEU A 27 -9.76 -12.40 10.62
CA LEU A 27 -9.26 -13.78 10.51
C LEU A 27 -7.75 -13.83 10.27
N ILE A 28 -7.20 -12.87 9.52
CA ILE A 28 -5.77 -12.77 9.24
C ILE A 28 -5.01 -11.87 10.23
N GLY A 29 -5.68 -11.41 11.30
CA GLY A 29 -5.07 -10.59 12.35
C GLY A 29 -4.89 -9.12 12.01
N LEU A 30 -5.61 -8.60 11.02
CA LEU A 30 -5.63 -7.18 10.68
C LEU A 30 -6.85 -6.49 11.32
N SER A 31 -6.65 -5.23 11.72
CA SER A 31 -7.71 -4.29 12.09
C SER A 31 -8.22 -3.55 10.86
N ASP A 32 -9.53 -3.46 10.74
CA ASP A 32 -10.28 -2.67 9.77
C ASP A 32 -10.16 -1.15 10.00
N GLU A 33 -9.83 -0.71 11.21
CA GLU A 33 -9.64 0.70 11.58
C GLU A 33 -8.19 1.19 11.35
N TYR A 34 -7.20 0.36 11.66
CA TYR A 34 -5.79 0.80 11.70
C TYR A 34 -4.92 0.20 10.60
N THR A 35 -5.26 -0.98 10.08
CA THR A 35 -4.34 -1.78 9.25
C THR A 35 -5.05 -2.39 8.05
N ARG A 36 -5.78 -1.57 7.30
CA ARG A 36 -6.43 -1.98 6.06
C ARG A 36 -5.39 -2.33 4.99
N PRO A 37 -5.45 -3.52 4.37
CA PRO A 37 -4.39 -4.01 3.47
C PRO A 37 -4.24 -3.16 2.21
N GLU A 38 -5.30 -2.52 1.73
CA GLU A 38 -5.22 -1.62 0.59
C GLU A 38 -4.36 -0.37 0.86
N TRP A 39 -4.09 -0.02 2.13
CA TRP A 39 -3.22 1.10 2.50
C TRP A 39 -1.72 0.76 2.35
N MET A 40 -1.37 -0.52 2.22
CA MET A 40 0.01 -0.93 1.91
C MET A 40 0.43 -0.49 0.49
N ILE A 41 -0.53 -0.14 -0.36
CA ILE A 41 -0.31 0.36 -1.71
C ILE A 41 -0.47 1.88 -1.70
N LEU A 42 0.61 2.61 -1.93
CA LEU A 42 0.62 4.07 -1.95
C LEU A 42 -0.12 4.60 -3.18
N THR A 43 -1.29 5.23 -2.96
CA THR A 43 -2.04 5.97 -4.00
C THR A 43 -1.73 7.46 -3.97
N VAL A 44 -1.36 7.99 -2.81
CA VAL A 44 -0.93 9.36 -2.59
C VAL A 44 0.44 9.30 -1.91
N MET A 45 1.45 9.87 -2.55
CA MET A 45 2.79 9.97 -1.97
C MET A 45 2.86 11.25 -1.12
N PRO A 46 2.96 11.16 0.22
CA PRO A 46 3.08 12.34 1.04
C PRO A 46 4.42 13.01 0.78
N ILE A 47 4.38 14.32 0.54
CA ILE A 47 5.60 15.10 0.31
C ILE A 47 6.02 15.73 1.64
N PRO A 48 7.23 15.42 2.13
CA PRO A 48 7.68 15.90 3.43
C PRO A 48 8.06 17.41 3.35
N PRO A 49 7.76 18.24 4.38
CA PRO A 49 8.03 19.69 4.35
C PRO A 49 9.54 20.02 4.29
N PRO A 50 9.93 21.25 3.94
CA PRO A 50 11.35 21.62 3.76
C PRO A 50 12.30 21.27 4.93
N PRO A 51 11.92 21.42 6.22
CA PRO A 51 12.80 21.06 7.33
C PRO A 51 13.18 19.57 7.37
N VAL A 52 12.31 18.70 6.85
CA VAL A 52 12.53 17.25 6.74
C VAL A 52 12.99 16.84 5.33
N ARG A 53 13.21 17.83 4.45
CA ARG A 53 13.81 17.67 3.13
C ARG A 53 15.06 18.56 3.03
N PRO A 54 16.15 18.24 3.76
CA PRO A 54 17.37 19.03 3.71
C PRO A 54 17.99 18.92 2.31
N SER A 55 17.80 19.95 1.49
CA SER A 55 18.61 20.19 0.31
C SER A 55 19.82 21.01 0.72
N ILE A 56 21.03 20.52 0.42
CA ILE A 56 22.25 21.32 0.56
C ILE A 56 22.15 22.47 -0.45
N ALA A 57 21.76 23.66 0.02
CA ALA A 57 22.11 24.90 -0.65
C ALA A 57 23.53 25.22 -0.19
N VAL A 58 24.52 24.85 -1.01
CA VAL A 58 25.87 25.39 -0.86
C VAL A 58 25.74 26.90 -1.10
N LEU A 59 25.77 27.69 -0.03
CA LEU A 59 26.08 29.12 -0.09
C LEU A 59 27.59 29.30 -0.24
#